data_AF-A0A388T9A3-F1
#
_entry.id   AF-A0A388T9A3-F1
#
_cell.length_a   1.000
_cell.length_b   1.000
_cell.length_c   1.000
_cell.angle_alpha   90.00
_cell.angle_beta   90.00
_cell.angle_gamma   90.00
#
_symmetry.space_group_name_H-M   'P 1'
#
loop_
_entity.id
_entity.type
_entity.pdbx_description
1 polymer ?
#
loop_
_entity_poly.entity_id
_entity_poly.type
_entity_poly.pdbx_seq_one_letter_code
_entity_poly.pdbx_strand_id
1 'polypeptide(L)'
;MTTTNEKFTFWISYYYALKNLGSENFKVVMLALFEYAFFNKRTELSGRNLDTFLSLKPYIDSGRIKVFAGQKGGRKRTARKLYDLKNGEVVLSETGKKYETLLKKVNKYCTENSINIDCEKLAIKYCNKKINDLPKLIEEWKSQDDQYEKRKNEQ
;
A
#
# COMPACT_ATOMS: atom_id res chain seq x y z
N MET A 1 -6.58 -14.44 -26.39
CA MET A 1 -5.56 -14.76 -25.37
C MET A 1 -6.25 -14.79 -24.01
N THR A 2 -6.47 -15.98 -23.44
CA THR A 2 -6.93 -16.12 -22.05
C THR A 2 -5.79 -15.73 -21.12
N THR A 3 -5.89 -14.57 -20.47
CA THR A 3 -4.94 -14.12 -19.45
C THR A 3 -5.00 -15.05 -18.25
N THR A 4 -4.08 -16.00 -18.17
CA THR A 4 -3.92 -16.88 -17.02
C THR A 4 -3.22 -16.14 -15.90
N ASN A 5 -3.81 -16.12 -14.69
CA ASN A 5 -3.10 -15.62 -13.51
C ASN A 5 -2.13 -16.71 -13.01
N GLU A 6 -0.92 -16.34 -12.58
CA GLU A 6 0.04 -17.32 -12.03
C GLU A 6 -0.21 -17.62 -10.54
N LYS A 7 -0.87 -16.71 -9.83
CA LYS A 7 -1.11 -16.79 -8.39
C LYS A 7 -2.39 -16.08 -7.99
N PHE A 8 -2.97 -16.49 -6.87
CA PHE A 8 -4.01 -15.75 -6.16
C PHE A 8 -3.79 -15.84 -4.65
N THR A 9 -4.39 -14.92 -3.88
CA THR A 9 -4.22 -14.84 -2.42
C THR A 9 -5.38 -15.53 -1.71
N PHE A 10 -5.06 -16.35 -0.70
CA PHE A 10 -6.03 -17.04 0.15
C PHE A 10 -6.02 -16.42 1.55
N TRP A 11 -7.14 -15.86 2.01
CA TRP A 11 -7.26 -15.21 3.32
C TRP A 11 -7.90 -16.13 4.35
N ILE A 12 -7.63 -15.89 5.63
CA ILE A 12 -8.23 -16.69 6.73
C ILE A 12 -9.76 -16.61 6.75
N SER A 13 -10.35 -15.49 6.31
CA SER A 13 -11.79 -15.35 6.14
C SER A 13 -12.37 -16.37 5.17
N TYR A 14 -11.59 -16.81 4.18
CA TYR A 14 -12.03 -17.83 3.23
C TYR A 14 -12.17 -19.19 3.91
N TYR A 15 -11.21 -19.53 4.78
CA TYR A 15 -11.30 -20.73 5.58
C TYR A 15 -12.58 -20.73 6.42
N TYR A 16 -12.93 -19.61 7.07
CA TYR A 16 -14.16 -19.53 7.86
C TYR A 16 -15.44 -19.66 7.02
N ALA A 17 -15.43 -19.16 5.78
CA ALA A 17 -16.56 -19.35 4.86
C ALA A 17 -16.68 -20.81 4.38
N LEU A 18 -15.56 -21.51 4.24
CA LEU A 18 -15.50 -22.85 3.66
C LEU A 18 -15.60 -23.99 4.69
N LYS A 19 -15.14 -23.78 5.93
CA LYS A 19 -15.00 -24.86 6.94
C LYS A 19 -16.31 -25.55 7.31
N ASN A 20 -17.44 -24.88 7.10
CA ASN A 20 -18.78 -25.38 7.44
C ASN A 20 -19.48 -26.06 6.24
N LEU A 21 -18.80 -26.18 5.10
CA LEU A 21 -19.32 -26.91 3.94
C LEU A 21 -19.07 -28.41 4.12
N GLY A 22 -20.01 -29.23 3.64
CA GLY A 22 -19.77 -30.66 3.44
C GLY A 22 -18.62 -30.89 2.44
N SER A 23 -17.93 -32.02 2.54
CA SER A 23 -16.76 -32.35 1.72
C SER A 23 -17.01 -32.24 0.21
N GLU A 24 -18.18 -32.67 -0.25
CA GLU A 24 -18.60 -32.58 -1.65
C GLU A 24 -18.76 -31.13 -2.12
N ASN A 25 -19.49 -30.32 -1.34
CA ASN A 25 -19.69 -28.90 -1.63
C ASN A 25 -18.39 -28.09 -1.56
N PHE A 26 -17.52 -28.41 -0.60
CA PHE A 26 -16.19 -27.81 -0.50
C PHE A 26 -15.38 -28.04 -1.77
N LYS A 27 -15.31 -29.29 -2.26
CA LYS A 27 -14.59 -29.63 -3.49
C LYS A 27 -15.14 -28.85 -4.68
N VAL A 28 -16.47 -28.82 -4.83
CA VAL A 28 -17.17 -28.15 -5.92
C VAL A 28 -16.90 -26.64 -5.92
N VAL A 29 -17.01 -25.98 -4.77
CA VAL A 29 -16.73 -24.54 -4.63
C VAL A 29 -15.26 -24.23 -4.88
N MET A 30 -14.33 -25.04 -4.36
CA MET A 30 -12.89 -24.81 -4.54
C MET A 30 -12.44 -24.95 -5.99
N LEU A 31 -12.94 -25.96 -6.70
CA LEU A 31 -12.65 -26.12 -8.13
C LEU A 31 -13.16 -24.92 -8.94
N ALA A 32 -14.40 -24.48 -8.70
CA ALA A 32 -14.95 -23.28 -9.33
C ALA A 32 -14.15 -22.03 -8.97
N LEU A 33 -13.64 -21.93 -7.74
CA LEU A 33 -12.79 -20.82 -7.29
C LEU A 33 -11.46 -20.79 -8.05
N PHE A 34 -10.81 -21.94 -8.25
CA PHE A 34 -9.57 -22.04 -9.02
C PHE A 34 -9.80 -21.73 -10.50
N GLU A 35 -10.85 -22.31 -11.10
CA GLU A 35 -11.23 -22.03 -12.48
C GLU A 35 -11.52 -20.54 -12.68
N TYR A 36 -12.23 -19.92 -11.74
CA TYR A 36 -12.44 -18.49 -11.74
C TYR A 36 -11.13 -17.74 -11.58
N ALA A 37 -10.36 -17.98 -10.52
CA ALA A 37 -9.16 -17.21 -10.17
C ALA A 37 -8.08 -17.27 -11.26
N PHE A 38 -7.80 -18.45 -11.81
CA PHE A 38 -6.71 -18.65 -12.77
C PHE A 38 -7.13 -18.41 -14.22
N PHE A 39 -8.32 -18.86 -14.62
CA PHE A 39 -8.76 -18.85 -16.03
C PHE A 39 -9.89 -17.88 -16.33
N ASN A 40 -10.41 -17.18 -15.31
CA ASN A 40 -11.55 -16.26 -15.43
C ASN A 40 -12.82 -16.93 -16.00
N LYS A 41 -12.97 -18.24 -15.75
CA LYS A 41 -14.13 -19.01 -16.19
C LYS A 41 -15.33 -18.69 -15.32
N ARG A 42 -16.51 -18.51 -15.94
CA ARG A 42 -17.75 -18.31 -15.18
C ARG A 42 -18.10 -19.59 -14.42
N THR A 43 -18.59 -19.41 -13.20
CA THR A 43 -19.08 -20.52 -12.39
C THR A 43 -20.47 -20.95 -12.87
N GLU A 44 -20.73 -22.26 -12.83
CA GLU A 44 -22.03 -22.87 -13.11
C GLU A 44 -22.72 -23.33 -11.80
N LEU A 45 -22.19 -22.90 -10.65
CA LEU A 45 -22.73 -23.25 -9.35
C LEU A 45 -24.12 -22.66 -9.13
N SER A 46 -24.91 -23.36 -8.31
CA SER A 46 -26.24 -22.94 -7.88
C SER A 46 -26.43 -23.09 -6.37
N GLY A 47 -27.43 -22.39 -5.83
CA GLY A 47 -27.79 -22.43 -4.42
C GLY A 47 -26.64 -22.07 -3.48
N ARG A 48 -26.50 -22.83 -2.39
CA ARG A 48 -25.52 -22.58 -1.31
C ARG A 48 -24.06 -22.53 -1.78
N ASN A 49 -23.72 -23.28 -2.83
CA ASN A 49 -22.38 -23.28 -3.40
C ASN A 49 -22.08 -21.97 -4.15
N LEU A 50 -23.09 -21.42 -4.84
CA LEU A 50 -22.99 -20.12 -5.48
C LEU A 50 -22.85 -19.00 -4.46
N ASP A 51 -23.63 -19.02 -3.37
CA ASP A 51 -23.56 -17.99 -2.32
C ASP A 51 -22.17 -17.93 -1.66
N THR A 52 -21.60 -19.11 -1.39
CA THR A 52 -20.25 -19.22 -0.85
C THR A 52 -19.22 -18.68 -1.85
N PHE A 53 -19.33 -19.06 -3.12
CA PHE A 53 -18.46 -18.55 -4.18
C PHE A 53 -18.56 -17.02 -4.33
N LEU A 54 -19.78 -16.47 -4.34
CA LEU A 54 -20.03 -15.03 -4.44
C LEU A 54 -19.49 -14.26 -3.25
N SER A 55 -19.47 -14.85 -2.07
CA SER A 55 -18.86 -14.24 -0.87
C SER A 55 -17.33 -14.14 -1.00
N LEU A 56 -16.69 -15.09 -1.69
CA LEU A 56 -15.23 -15.13 -1.88
C LEU A 56 -14.77 -14.30 -3.10
N LYS A 57 -15.62 -14.21 -4.13
CA LYS A 57 -15.32 -13.57 -5.41
C LYS A 57 -14.77 -12.13 -5.30
N PRO A 58 -15.33 -11.20 -4.50
CA PRO A 58 -14.84 -9.82 -4.40
C PRO A 58 -13.37 -9.74 -3.99
N TYR A 59 -12.91 -10.67 -3.15
CA TYR A 59 -11.54 -10.66 -2.67
C TYR A 59 -10.56 -11.14 -3.74
N ILE A 60 -10.95 -12.12 -4.57
CA ILE A 60 -10.17 -12.53 -5.76
C ILE A 60 -10.10 -11.39 -6.77
N ASP A 61 -11.23 -10.70 -7.00
CA ASP A 61 -11.29 -9.54 -7.88
C ASP A 61 -10.43 -8.38 -7.37
N SER A 62 -10.39 -8.15 -6.07
CA SER A 62 -9.51 -7.13 -5.47
C SER A 62 -8.03 -7.42 -5.74
N GLY A 63 -7.62 -8.70 -5.69
CA GLY A 63 -6.28 -9.13 -6.04
C GLY A 63 -5.95 -8.84 -7.50
N ARG A 64 -6.89 -9.12 -8.41
CA ARG A 64 -6.75 -8.83 -9.84
C ARG A 64 -6.65 -7.35 -10.11
N ILE A 65 -7.53 -6.54 -9.53
CA ILE A 65 -7.49 -5.08 -9.67
C ILE A 65 -6.13 -4.54 -9.24
N LYS A 66 -5.55 -5.05 -8.14
CA LYS A 66 -4.20 -4.67 -7.69
C LYS A 66 -3.10 -5.09 -8.68
N VAL A 67 -3.17 -6.30 -9.23
CA VAL A 67 -2.20 -6.78 -10.24
C VAL A 67 -2.31 -5.95 -11.52
N PHE A 68 -3.52 -5.74 -12.05
CA PHE A 68 -3.75 -4.91 -13.23
C PHE A 68 -3.35 -3.45 -13.00
N ALA A 69 -3.64 -2.89 -11.82
CA ALA A 69 -3.18 -1.55 -11.44
C ALA A 69 -1.64 -1.50 -11.33
N GLY A 70 -1.00 -2.56 -10.84
CA GLY A 70 0.45 -2.69 -10.80
C GLY A 70 1.08 -2.77 -12.20
N GLN A 71 0.46 -3.52 -13.12
CA GLN A 71 0.87 -3.62 -14.53
C GLN A 71 0.67 -2.30 -15.30
N LYS A 72 -0.41 -1.56 -15.01
CA LYS A 72 -0.66 -0.22 -15.56
C LYS A 72 0.25 0.87 -14.96
N GLY A 73 1.26 0.50 -14.19
CA GLY A 73 2.20 1.44 -13.59
C GLY A 73 1.55 2.29 -12.49
N GLY A 74 0.76 1.65 -11.62
CA GLY A 74 0.16 2.30 -10.44
C GLY A 74 1.18 3.22 -9.77
N ARG A 75 0.73 4.39 -9.30
CA ARG A 75 1.57 5.47 -8.77
C ARG A 75 2.68 4.86 -7.93
N LYS A 76 3.92 4.88 -8.45
CA LYS A 76 5.09 4.37 -7.74
C LYS A 76 5.00 4.97 -6.35
N ARG A 77 4.74 4.16 -5.32
CA ARG A 77 5.09 4.56 -3.98
C ARG A 77 6.59 4.68 -4.07
N THR A 78 7.07 5.91 -4.20
CA THR A 78 8.48 6.21 -4.04
C THR A 78 8.74 5.86 -2.58
N ALA A 79 9.06 4.60 -2.30
CA ALA A 79 9.96 4.29 -1.21
C ALA A 79 11.15 5.20 -1.50
N ARG A 80 11.23 6.32 -0.78
CA ARG A 80 12.26 7.33 -1.02
C ARG A 80 13.56 6.66 -0.67
N LYS A 81 14.24 6.14 -1.68
CA LYS A 81 15.55 5.52 -1.51
C LYS A 81 16.52 6.66 -1.21
N LEU A 82 16.84 6.86 0.06
CA LEU A 82 17.82 7.86 0.49
C LEU A 82 19.25 7.39 0.16
N TYR A 83 19.43 6.09 -0.02
CA TYR A 83 20.72 5.48 -0.31
C TYR A 83 20.63 4.60 -1.57
N ASP A 84 21.69 4.64 -2.37
CA ASP A 84 21.94 3.79 -3.54
C ASP A 84 23.12 2.86 -3.24
N LEU A 85 23.19 1.72 -3.92
CA LEU A 85 24.39 0.87 -3.95
C LEU A 85 25.14 1.18 -5.24
N LYS A 86 26.39 1.66 -5.13
CA LYS A 86 27.30 1.87 -6.26
C LYS A 86 28.59 1.14 -5.98
N ASN A 87 28.99 0.23 -6.86
CA ASN A 87 30.21 -0.57 -6.73
C ASN A 87 30.34 -1.29 -5.38
N GLY A 88 29.22 -1.77 -4.82
CA GLY A 88 29.20 -2.45 -3.51
C GLY A 88 29.18 -1.51 -2.29
N GLU A 89 29.29 -0.20 -2.48
CA GLU A 89 29.22 0.79 -1.40
C GLU A 89 27.84 1.44 -1.32
N VAL A 90 27.38 1.68 -0.08
CA VAL A 90 26.16 2.43 0.20
C VAL A 90 26.47 3.92 0.12
N VAL A 91 25.87 4.61 -0.84
CA VAL A 91 26.07 6.05 -1.08
C VAL A 91 24.75 6.80 -1.02
N LEU A 92 24.77 8.07 -0.61
CA LEU A 92 23.57 8.91 -0.64
C LEU A 92 23.08 9.09 -2.08
N SER A 93 21.81 8.78 -2.30
CA SER A 93 21.12 9.10 -3.56
C SER A 93 20.98 10.62 -3.68
N GLU A 94 20.63 11.13 -4.87
CA GLU A 94 20.28 12.55 -5.02
C GLU A 94 19.14 12.98 -4.11
N THR A 95 18.19 12.07 -3.85
CA THR A 95 17.09 12.31 -2.92
C THR A 95 17.62 12.33 -1.48
N GLY A 96 18.56 11.45 -1.14
CA GLY A 96 19.28 11.45 0.15
C GLY A 96 20.02 12.75 0.42
N LYS A 97 20.75 13.27 -0.58
CA LYS A 97 21.46 14.56 -0.46
C LYS A 97 20.50 15.72 -0.21
N LYS A 98 19.37 15.76 -0.92
CA LYS A 98 18.32 16.77 -0.70
C LYS A 98 17.68 16.63 0.69
N TYR A 99 17.44 15.39 1.14
CA TYR A 99 16.94 15.09 2.47
C TYR A 99 17.87 15.62 3.56
N GLU A 100 19.17 15.27 3.53
CA GLU A 100 20.12 15.73 4.55
C GLU A 100 20.26 17.25 4.58
N THR A 101 20.28 17.88 3.39
CA THR A 101 20.36 19.34 3.29
C THR A 101 19.14 20.00 3.93
N LEU A 102 17.94 19.47 3.67
CA LEU A 102 16.72 19.98 4.26
C LEU A 102 16.66 19.72 5.77
N LEU A 103 17.04 18.51 6.21
CA LEU A 103 17.05 18.13 7.62
C LEU A 103 17.94 19.08 8.44
N LYS A 104 19.14 19.40 7.95
CA LYS A 104 20.03 20.36 8.61
C LYS A 104 19.38 21.75 8.75
N LYS A 105 18.70 22.23 7.71
CA LYS A 105 18.00 23.53 7.73
C LYS A 105 16.85 23.53 8.72
N VAL A 106 16.01 22.48 8.70
CA VAL A 106 14.85 22.34 9.58
C VAL A 106 15.30 22.22 11.04
N ASN A 107 16.29 21.36 11.32
CA ASN A 107 16.83 21.19 12.67
C ASN A 107 17.36 22.51 13.22
N LYS A 108 18.19 23.22 12.45
CA LYS A 108 18.71 24.53 12.86
C LYS A 108 17.58 25.50 13.21
N TYR A 109 16.59 25.65 12.32
CA TYR A 109 15.46 26.53 12.54
C TYR A 109 14.62 26.13 13.76
N CYS A 110 14.37 24.83 13.96
CA CYS A 110 13.60 24.33 15.09
C CYS A 110 14.33 24.54 16.42
N THR A 111 15.65 24.36 16.45
CA THR A 111 16.47 24.66 17.63
C THR A 111 16.49 26.15 17.95
N GLU A 112 16.68 27.03 16.95
CA GLU A 112 16.71 28.49 17.14
C GLU A 112 15.36 29.05 17.62
N ASN A 113 14.25 28.45 17.19
CA ASN A 113 12.90 28.92 17.50
C ASN A 113 12.19 28.08 18.58
N SER A 114 12.89 27.14 19.22
CA SER A 114 12.31 26.20 20.22
C SER A 114 11.04 25.49 19.73
N ILE A 115 11.02 25.08 18.45
CA ILE A 115 9.88 24.39 17.84
C ILE A 115 10.05 22.88 18.01
N ASN A 116 9.08 22.23 18.64
CA ASN A 116 9.06 20.78 18.80
C ASN A 116 8.24 20.13 17.67
N ILE A 117 8.93 19.59 16.66
CA ILE A 117 8.33 18.80 15.56
C ILE A 117 9.25 17.64 15.17
N ASP A 118 8.68 16.63 14.52
CA ASP A 118 9.42 15.53 13.91
C ASP A 118 10.12 16.01 12.62
N CYS A 119 11.33 16.57 12.80
CA CYS A 119 12.13 17.16 11.74
C CYS A 119 12.53 16.13 10.67
N GLU A 120 12.73 14.87 11.06
CA GLU A 120 13.07 13.77 10.15
C GLU A 120 11.90 13.45 9.23
N LYS A 121 10.69 13.25 9.78
CA LYS A 121 9.50 13.00 8.97
C LYS A 121 9.17 14.18 8.05
N LEU A 122 9.31 15.41 8.53
CA LEU A 122 9.13 16.60 7.70
C LEU A 122 10.15 16.61 6.54
N ALA A 123 11.44 16.44 6.85
CA ALA A 123 12.48 16.44 5.83
C ALA A 123 12.28 15.31 4.81
N ILE A 124 11.92 14.10 5.25
CA ILE A 124 11.55 13.00 4.36
C ILE A 124 10.39 13.42 3.46
N LYS A 125 9.32 14.01 4.01
CA LYS A 125 8.11 14.39 3.24
C LYS A 125 8.37 15.47 2.19
N TYR A 126 9.26 16.42 2.46
CA TYR A 126 9.43 17.61 1.64
C TYR A 126 10.77 17.73 0.92
N CYS A 127 11.70 16.77 1.05
CA CYS A 127 13.03 16.81 0.42
C CYS A 127 13.06 17.05 -1.10
N ASN A 128 11.99 16.70 -1.82
CA ASN A 128 11.92 16.88 -3.28
C ASN A 128 11.11 18.12 -3.71
N LYS A 129 10.54 18.87 -2.77
CA LYS A 129 9.83 20.13 -3.08
C LYS A 129 10.83 21.28 -3.12
N LYS A 130 10.59 22.24 -4.02
CA LYS A 130 11.28 23.53 -3.97
C LYS A 130 10.74 24.28 -2.75
N ILE A 131 11.57 24.44 -1.73
CA ILE A 131 11.22 25.14 -0.50
C ILE A 131 11.88 26.51 -0.56
N ASN A 132 11.05 27.54 -0.71
CA ASN A 132 11.49 28.92 -0.71
C ASN A 132 11.29 29.58 0.67
N ASP A 133 10.42 29.00 1.51
CA ASP A 133 10.02 29.55 2.80
C ASP A 133 9.88 28.40 3.83
N LEU A 134 10.75 28.41 4.82
CA LEU A 134 10.85 27.37 5.85
C LEU A 134 9.78 27.53 6.96
N PRO A 135 9.50 28.74 7.48
CA PRO A 135 8.36 28.98 8.36
C PRO A 135 7.03 28.43 7.82
N LYS A 136 6.68 28.77 6.57
CA LYS A 136 5.43 28.33 5.94
C LYS A 136 5.33 26.80 5.84
N LEU A 137 6.45 26.16 5.54
CA LEU A 137 6.55 24.70 5.47
C LEU A 137 6.23 24.03 6.82
N ILE A 138 6.70 24.62 7.91
CA ILE A 138 6.51 24.10 9.27
C ILE A 138 5.05 24.29 9.70
N GLU A 139 4.42 25.40 9.35
CA GLU A 139 2.98 25.60 9.59
C GLU A 139 2.11 24.59 8.82
N GLU A 140 2.41 24.38 7.52
CA GLU A 140 1.75 23.35 6.72
C GLU A 140 1.92 21.95 7.32
N TRP A 141 3.08 21.65 7.89
CA TRP A 141 3.34 20.38 8.56
C TRP A 141 2.49 20.22 9.82
N LYS A 142 2.50 21.21 10.73
CA LYS A 142 1.72 21.18 11.97
C LYS A 142 0.23 21.00 11.70
N SER A 143 -0.33 21.74 10.74
CA SER A 143 -1.74 21.63 10.36
C SER A 143 -2.12 20.23 9.85
N GLN A 144 -1.21 19.55 9.15
CA GLN A 144 -1.45 18.19 8.65
C GLN A 144 -1.30 17.13 9.73
N ASP A 145 -0.36 17.30 10.65
CA ASP A 145 -0.13 16.39 11.78
C ASP A 145 -1.32 16.44 12.75
N ASP A 146 -1.82 17.65 13.04
CA ASP A 146 -3.02 17.87 13.86
C ASP A 146 -4.27 17.19 13.27
N GLN A 147 -4.44 17.25 11.94
CA GLN A 147 -5.54 16.57 11.25
C GLN A 147 -5.40 15.04 11.22
N TYR A 148 -4.17 14.52 11.31
CA TYR A 148 -3.93 13.09 11.34
C TYR A 148 -4.24 12.51 12.72
N GLU A 149 -3.77 13.16 13.79
CA GLU A 149 -4.04 12.74 15.17
C GLU A 149 -5.53 12.84 15.53
N LYS A 150 -6.25 13.89 15.06
CA LYS A 150 -7.71 13.96 15.21
C LYS A 150 -8.44 12.75 14.63
N ARG A 151 -8.09 12.36 13.39
CA ARG A 151 -8.70 11.20 12.70
C ARG A 151 -8.38 9.86 13.35
N LYS A 152 -7.22 9.75 13.99
CA LYS A 152 -6.77 8.54 14.69
C LYS A 152 -7.50 8.35 16.03
N ASN A 153 -7.84 9.43 16.71
CA ASN A 153 -8.56 9.39 17.99
C ASN A 153 -10.08 9.28 17.82
N GLU A 154 -10.60 9.42 16.59
CA GLU A 154 -12.01 9.24 16.22
C GLU A 154 -12.34 7.79 15.76
N GLN A 155 -11.36 6.88 15.73
CA GLN A 155 -11.51 5.45 15.41
C GLN A 155 -11.36 4.57 16.66
#